data_AF-A0A921HKY1-F1
#
_entry.id   AF-A0A921HKY1-F1
#
_cell.length_a   1.000
_cell.length_b   1.000
_cell.length_c   1.000
_cell.angle_alpha   90.00
_cell.angle_beta   90.00
_cell.angle_gamma   90.00
#
_symmetry.space_group_name_H-M   'P 1'
#
loop_
_entity.id
_entity.type
_entity.pdbx_description
1 polymer ?
#
loop_
_entity_poly.entity_id
_entity_poly.type
_entity_poly.pdbx_seq_one_letter_code
_entity_poly.pdbx_strand_id
1 'polypeptide(L)'
;MKKVCPVCHTVFEVNGNRQIYCSVRCRKAHHKKVYYDRTRPIPQYEVGAKVLREFRCCKCDKLVLVISKNDKRRKFCSPHCEKLYWKHPHKPKAEKRKKAV
;
A
#
# COMPACT_ATOMS: atom_id res chain seq x y z
N MET A 1 -1.14 31.25 -5.59
CA MET A 1 -1.16 30.94 -4.14
C MET A 1 0.15 30.26 -3.76
N LYS A 2 0.68 30.50 -2.56
CA LYS A 2 1.92 29.86 -2.10
C LYS A 2 1.59 28.74 -1.11
N LYS A 3 2.32 27.61 -1.18
CA LYS A 3 2.24 26.51 -0.22
C LYS A 3 3.62 26.08 0.24
N VAL A 4 3.68 25.43 1.40
CA VAL A 4 4.91 24.83 1.94
C VAL A 4 4.97 23.37 1.53
N CYS A 5 6.09 22.93 0.96
CA CYS A 5 6.27 21.52 0.59
C CYS A 5 6.50 20.67 1.85
N PRO A 6 5.74 19.58 2.09
CA PRO A 6 5.90 18.73 3.29
C PRO A 6 7.16 17.84 3.28
N VAL A 7 8.06 18.03 2.32
CA VAL A 7 9.27 17.21 2.14
C VAL A 7 10.53 18.02 2.33
N CYS A 8 10.64 19.16 1.64
CA CYS A 8 11.80 20.04 1.71
C CYS A 8 11.50 21.35 2.46
N HIS A 9 10.26 21.55 2.91
CA HIS A 9 9.77 22.74 3.63
C HIS A 9 9.97 24.07 2.89
N THR A 10 10.29 24.03 1.60
CA THR A 10 10.37 25.23 0.75
C THR A 10 8.98 25.74 0.41
N VAL A 11 8.82 27.06 0.43
CA VAL A 11 7.63 27.75 -0.09
C VAL A 11 7.69 27.74 -1.62
N PHE A 12 6.60 27.32 -2.27
CA PHE A 12 6.52 27.26 -3.73
C PHE A 12 5.17 27.76 -4.25
N GLU A 13 5.15 28.17 -5.51
CA GLU A 13 3.93 28.60 -6.19
C GLU A 13 3.15 27.39 -6.71
N VAL A 14 1.84 27.36 -6.44
CA VAL A 14 0.98 26.26 -6.88
C VAL A 14 0.34 26.56 -8.23
N ASN A 15 0.44 25.62 -9.15
CA ASN A 15 -0.25 25.64 -10.44
C ASN A 15 -1.71 25.15 -10.32
N GLY A 16 -2.09 24.57 -9.17
CA GLY A 16 -3.46 24.12 -8.92
C GLY A 16 -3.71 23.75 -7.46
N ASN A 17 -4.98 23.72 -7.06
CA ASN A 17 -5.38 23.48 -5.66
C ASN A 17 -4.93 22.12 -5.10
N ARG A 18 -4.87 21.08 -5.95
CA ARG A 18 -4.42 19.72 -5.61
C ARG A 18 -2.89 19.58 -5.55
N GLN A 19 -2.12 20.61 -5.93
CA GLN A 19 -0.67 20.55 -5.84
C GLN A 19 -0.23 20.67 -4.37
N ILE A 20 0.45 19.63 -3.89
CA ILE A 20 0.93 19.51 -2.50
C ILE A 20 2.47 19.64 -2.45
N TYR A 21 3.17 19.22 -3.50
CA TYR A 21 4.63 19.18 -3.54
C TYR A 21 5.17 20.22 -4.51
N CYS A 22 6.34 20.79 -4.17
CA CYS A 22 7.04 21.73 -5.05
C CYS A 22 7.51 21.08 -6.35
N SER A 23 7.75 19.77 -6.34
CA SER A 23 8.29 19.04 -7.48
C SER A 23 7.89 17.57 -7.49
N VAL A 24 8.04 16.93 -8.65
CA VAL A 24 7.89 15.48 -8.82
C VAL A 24 8.87 14.72 -7.93
N ARG A 25 10.08 15.26 -7.72
CA ARG A 25 11.10 14.68 -6.83
C ARG A 25 10.57 14.57 -5.40
N CYS A 26 10.01 15.66 -4.85
CA CYS A 26 9.44 15.65 -3.51
C CYS A 26 8.23 14.71 -3.41
N ARG A 27 7.35 14.69 -4.41
CA ARG A 27 6.23 13.74 -4.45
C ARG A 27 6.71 12.28 -4.38
N LYS A 28 7.72 11.92 -5.18
CA LYS A 28 8.30 10.57 -5.21
C LYS A 28 8.99 10.23 -3.88
N ALA A 29 9.73 11.16 -3.30
CA ALA A 29 10.39 10.98 -2.01
C ALA A 29 9.38 10.72 -0.89
N HIS A 30 8.34 11.55 -0.81
CA HIS A 30 7.24 11.36 0.14
C HIS A 30 6.51 10.04 -0.06
N HIS A 31 6.16 9.71 -1.32
CA HIS A 31 5.50 8.44 -1.63
C HIS A 31 6.37 7.25 -1.21
N LYS A 32 7.67 7.28 -1.49
CA LYS A 32 8.58 6.21 -1.08
C LYS A 32 8.60 6.05 0.44
N LYS A 33 8.68 7.16 1.18
CA LYS A 33 8.66 7.15 2.65
C LYS A 33 7.37 6.55 3.18
N VAL A 34 6.21 7.06 2.77
CA VAL A 34 4.91 6.69 3.33
C VAL A 34 4.40 5.33 2.84
N TYR A 35 4.55 5.03 1.55
CA TYR A 35 4.01 3.79 0.98
C TYR A 35 4.83 2.57 1.43
N TYR A 36 6.16 2.67 1.47
CA TYR A 36 7.02 1.57 1.89
C TYR A 36 7.34 1.57 3.39
N ASP A 37 6.72 2.46 4.18
CA ASP A 37 6.91 2.47 5.62
C ASP A 37 6.39 1.16 6.24
N ARG A 38 7.28 0.47 6.96
CA ARG A 38 6.96 -0.78 7.68
C ARG A 38 6.31 -0.52 9.02
N THR A 39 6.49 0.68 9.59
CA THR A 39 5.87 1.08 10.87
C THR A 39 4.51 1.73 10.66
N ARG A 40 4.05 1.88 9.40
CA ARG A 40 2.73 2.44 9.11
C ARG A 40 1.67 1.67 9.90
N PRO A 41 0.87 2.35 10.74
CA PRO A 41 -0.18 1.70 11.47
C PRO A 41 -1.15 1.05 10.48
N ILE A 42 -1.37 -0.24 10.68
CA ILE A 42 -2.45 -0.94 10.01
C ILE A 42 -3.73 -0.31 10.59
N PRO A 43 -4.67 0.17 9.75
CA PRO A 43 -5.93 0.72 10.25
C PRO A 43 -6.54 -0.27 11.23
N GLN A 44 -6.59 0.11 12.51
CA GLN A 44 -7.28 -0.68 13.52
C GLN A 44 -8.76 -0.60 13.19
N TYR A 45 -9.37 -1.76 13.02
CA TYR A 45 -10.77 -1.91 12.71
C TYR A 45 -11.57 -1.56 13.96
N GLU A 46 -12.43 -0.55 13.88
CA GLU A 46 -13.45 -0.32 14.90
C GLU A 46 -14.37 -1.55 14.92
N VAL A 47 -14.62 -2.07 16.11
CA VAL A 47 -15.52 -3.21 16.31
C VAL A 47 -16.91 -2.78 15.83
N GLY A 48 -17.44 -3.44 14.80
CA GLY A 48 -18.71 -3.10 14.16
C GLY A 48 -18.61 -2.36 12.83
N ALA A 49 -17.40 -2.00 12.37
CA ALA A 49 -17.25 -1.34 11.08
C ALA A 49 -17.60 -2.27 9.90
N LYS A 50 -18.41 -1.76 8.96
CA LYS A 50 -18.84 -2.51 7.77
C LYS A 50 -17.67 -2.86 6.86
N VAL A 51 -17.41 -4.15 6.67
CA VAL A 51 -16.46 -4.63 5.66
C VAL A 51 -17.04 -4.39 4.28
N LEU A 52 -16.33 -3.62 3.45
CA LEU A 52 -16.72 -3.33 2.06
C LEU A 52 -16.33 -4.47 1.11
N ARG A 53 -15.18 -5.10 1.38
CA ARG A 53 -14.68 -6.28 0.65
C ARG A 53 -13.57 -6.96 1.44
N GLU A 54 -13.28 -8.20 1.08
CA GLU A 54 -12.18 -8.97 1.63
C GLU A 54 -11.41 -9.71 0.52
N PHE A 55 -10.14 -10.03 0.78
CA PHE A 55 -9.33 -10.86 -0.10
C PHE A 55 -8.16 -11.49 0.65
N ARG A 56 -7.58 -12.55 0.08
CA ARG A 56 -6.33 -13.16 0.58
C ARG A 56 -5.12 -12.62 -0.16
N CYS A 57 -4.08 -12.27 0.58
CA CYS A 57 -2.82 -11.78 0.00
C CYS A 57 -2.16 -12.86 -0.87
N CYS A 58 -1.91 -12.58 -2.15
CA CYS A 58 -1.29 -13.56 -3.06
C CYS A 58 0.13 -14.00 -2.66
N LYS A 59 0.80 -13.28 -1.74
CA LYS A 59 2.15 -13.64 -1.27
C LYS A 59 2.16 -14.45 0.02
N CYS A 60 1.35 -14.08 1.01
CA CYS A 60 1.41 -14.64 2.37
C CYS A 60 0.08 -15.21 2.86
N ASP A 61 -0.96 -15.22 2.03
CA ASP A 61 -2.31 -15.72 2.32
C ASP A 61 -3.08 -15.03 3.46
N LYS A 62 -2.50 -13.98 4.06
CA LYS A 62 -3.17 -13.17 5.08
C LYS A 62 -4.51 -12.64 4.56
N LEU A 63 -5.58 -12.84 5.33
CA LEU A 63 -6.89 -12.24 5.09
C LEU A 63 -6.80 -10.72 5.28
N VAL A 64 -7.25 -9.97 4.29
CA VAL A 64 -7.28 -8.51 4.31
C VAL A 64 -8.73 -8.06 4.25
N LEU A 65 -9.18 -7.41 5.30
CA LEU A 65 -10.48 -6.75 5.36
C LEU A 65 -10.33 -5.30 4.92
N VAL A 66 -11.21 -4.86 4.02
CA VAL A 66 -11.22 -3.50 3.48
C VAL A 66 -12.49 -2.85 3.96
N ILE A 67 -12.33 -1.95 4.92
CA ILE A 67 -13.43 -1.28 5.63
C ILE A 67 -13.62 0.15 5.12
N SER A 68 -12.53 0.82 4.74
CA SER A 68 -12.56 2.18 4.21
C SER A 68 -12.53 2.19 2.68
N LYS A 69 -13.30 3.08 2.06
CA LYS A 69 -13.21 3.39 0.61
C LYS A 69 -11.83 3.92 0.20
N ASN A 70 -11.06 4.42 1.17
CA ASN A 70 -9.69 4.89 0.95
C ASN A 70 -8.68 3.73 0.86
N ASP A 71 -9.03 2.53 1.32
CA ASP A 71 -8.19 1.35 1.19
C ASP A 71 -8.33 0.71 -0.20
N LYS A 72 -7.36 1.03 -1.05
CA LYS A 72 -7.28 0.60 -2.45
C LYS A 72 -6.52 -0.71 -2.65
N ARG A 73 -6.13 -1.44 -1.58
CA ARG A 73 -5.35 -2.69 -1.70
C ARG A 73 -6.19 -3.80 -2.34
N ARG A 74 -5.78 -4.40 -3.45
CA ARG A 74 -6.58 -5.45 -4.13
C ARG A 74 -6.00 -6.86 -4.09
N LYS A 75 -4.67 -6.99 -4.10
CA LYS A 75 -3.97 -8.27 -4.31
C LYS A 75 -3.02 -8.63 -3.17
N PHE A 76 -2.44 -7.63 -2.52
CA PHE A 76 -1.42 -7.79 -1.50
C PHE A 76 -1.81 -7.07 -0.21
N CYS A 77 -1.48 -7.67 0.94
CA CYS A 77 -1.73 -7.04 2.23
C CYS A 77 -0.85 -5.81 2.48
N SER A 78 0.30 -5.72 1.82
CA SER A 78 1.26 -4.62 1.96
C SER A 78 2.17 -4.48 0.73
N PRO A 79 2.81 -3.30 0.55
CA PRO A 79 3.80 -3.07 -0.50
C PRO A 79 5.03 -3.98 -0.42
N HIS A 80 5.35 -4.45 0.79
CA HIS A 80 6.40 -5.44 1.00
C HIS A 80 6.05 -6.79 0.35
N CYS A 81 4.82 -7.27 0.55
CA CYS A 81 4.34 -8.50 -0.09
C CYS A 81 4.28 -8.37 -1.61
N GLU A 82 3.85 -7.21 -2.11
CA GLU A 82 3.87 -6.91 -3.54
C GLU A 82 5.29 -7.00 -4.10
N LYS A 83 6.26 -6.31 -3.49
CA LYS A 83 7.67 -6.35 -3.92
C LYS A 83 8.25 -7.75 -3.89
N LEU A 84 7.99 -8.53 -2.84
CA LEU A 84 8.48 -9.91 -2.72
C LEU A 84 7.84 -10.86 -3.73
N TYR A 85 6.56 -10.65 -4.06
CA TYR A 85 5.86 -11.46 -5.05
C TYR A 85 6.45 -11.25 -6.46
N TRP A 86 6.71 -9.99 -6.85
CA TRP A 86 7.23 -9.69 -8.19
C TRP A 86 8.73 -9.91 -8.35
N LYS A 87 9.51 -9.89 -7.26
CA LYS A 87 10.98 -10.02 -7.31
C LYS A 87 11.50 -11.37 -7.79
N HIS A 88 10.70 -12.43 -7.68
CA HIS A 88 11.11 -13.76 -8.10
C HIS A 88 9.97 -14.37 -8.93
N PRO A 89 10.19 -14.74 -10.20
CA PRO A 89 9.21 -15.53 -10.91
C PRO A 89 8.92 -16.79 -10.10
N HIS A 90 7.65 -17.03 -9.83
CA HIS A 90 7.23 -18.20 -9.08
C HIS A 90 7.66 -19.45 -9.85
N LYS A 91 8.55 -20.27 -9.27
CA LYS A 91 8.55 -21.70 -9.63
C LYS A 91 7.14 -22.20 -9.31
N PRO A 92 6.50 -22.96 -10.21
CA PRO A 92 5.19 -23.54 -9.92
C PRO A 92 5.27 -24.27 -8.58
N LYS A 93 4.31 -24.01 -7.69
CA LYS A 93 4.24 -24.71 -6.42
C LYS A 93 4.13 -26.20 -6.76
N ALA A 94 5.14 -27.00 -6.40
CA ALA A 94 5.02 -28.44 -6.47
C ALA A 94 3.73 -28.83 -5.74
N GLU A 95 2.78 -29.38 -6.48
CA GLU A 95 1.54 -29.91 -5.94
C GLU A 95 1.94 -30.92 -4.85
N LYS A 96 1.62 -30.60 -3.59
CA LYS A 96 1.69 -31.63 -2.54
C LYS A 96 0.58 -32.62 -2.87
N ARG A 97 0.91 -33.67 -3.65
CA ARG A 97 0.07 -34.85 -3.83
C ARG A 97 -0.34 -35.30 -2.43
N LYS A 98 -1.62 -35.16 -2.10
CA LYS A 98 -2.19 -35.86 -0.95
C LYS A 98 -1.99 -37.35 -1.25
N LYS A 99 -1.07 -38.01 -0.55
CA LYS A 99 -1.04 -39.48 -0.55
C LYS A 99 -2.30 -39.92 0.21
N ALA A 100 -3.31 -40.33 -0.53
CA ALA A 100 -4.34 -41.21 -0.02
C ALA A 100 -3.83 -42.63 -0.21
N VAL A 101 -3.40 -43.27 0.89
CA VAL A 101 -3.55 -44.71 1.22
C VAL A 101 -3.45 -44.78 2.73
#